data_AF-A0A0Q5KZQ7-F1
#
_entry.id   AF-A0A0Q5KZQ7-F1
#
_cell.length_a   1.000
_cell.length_b   1.000
_cell.length_c   1.000
_cell.angle_alpha   90.00
_cell.angle_beta   90.00
_cell.angle_gamma   90.00
#
_symmetry.space_group_name_H-M   'P 1'
#
loop_
_entity.id
_entity.type
_entity.pdbx_description
1 polymer ?
#
loop_
_entity_poly.entity_id
_entity_poly.type
_entity_poly.pdbx_seq_one_letter_code
_entity_poly.pdbx_strand_id
1 'polypeptide(L)'
;MIPEPLRAEAAIHHLLLREGFMTGREVVAWADAWLMRLDDLPDELVDISLSRERANDILGALNRLAPPGLDADTFGRLCQLLHGQLERSPQALEAITALLWRVHYDGVDGARPLTFEPLQGLYMFREYQNLIPDGYVHLTLDELRGDVLEFLGGYARRGKA
;
A
#
# COMPACT_ATOMS: atom_id res chain seq x y z
N MET A 1 -11.42 -22.51 -2.19
CA MET A 1 -10.60 -21.73 -3.18
C MET A 1 -10.61 -20.29 -2.71
N ILE A 2 -9.44 -19.65 -2.53
CA ILE A 2 -9.36 -18.27 -2.01
C ILE A 2 -9.89 -17.29 -3.07
N PRO A 3 -10.94 -16.48 -2.77
CA PRO A 3 -11.46 -15.48 -3.70
C PRO A 3 -10.41 -14.46 -4.11
N GLU A 4 -10.43 -14.04 -5.37
CA GLU A 4 -9.45 -13.07 -5.89
C GLU A 4 -9.45 -11.72 -5.13
N PRO A 5 -10.61 -11.14 -4.76
CA PRO A 5 -10.60 -9.91 -3.96
C PRO A 5 -9.91 -10.08 -2.60
N LEU A 6 -10.08 -11.23 -1.95
CA LEU A 6 -9.42 -11.54 -0.68
C LEU A 6 -7.90 -11.62 -0.87
N ARG A 7 -7.44 -12.26 -1.94
CA ARG A 7 -6.01 -12.40 -2.27
C ARG A 7 -5.35 -11.04 -2.50
N ALA A 8 -5.97 -10.19 -3.33
CA ALA A 8 -5.47 -8.84 -3.58
C ALA A 8 -5.42 -7.98 -2.31
N GLU A 9 -6.46 -8.03 -1.48
CA GLU A 9 -6.48 -7.31 -0.20
C GLU A 9 -5.42 -7.84 0.77
N ALA A 10 -5.20 -9.17 0.83
CA ALA A 10 -4.15 -9.77 1.64
C ALA A 10 -2.75 -9.28 1.24
N ALA A 11 -2.45 -9.20 -0.06
CA ALA A 11 -1.19 -8.68 -0.56
C ALA A 11 -0.99 -7.19 -0.18
N ILE A 12 -2.05 -6.38 -0.27
CA ILE A 12 -2.02 -4.97 0.16
C ILE A 12 -1.77 -4.89 1.68
N HIS A 13 -2.49 -5.66 2.48
CA HIS A 13 -2.35 -5.64 3.94
C HIS A 13 -1.00 -6.15 4.40
N HIS A 14 -0.42 -7.12 3.70
CA HIS A 14 0.95 -7.56 3.93
C HIS A 14 1.93 -6.41 3.76
N LEU A 15 1.85 -5.69 2.63
CA LEU A 15 2.70 -4.53 2.38
C LEU A 15 2.48 -3.45 3.46
N LEU A 16 1.25 -3.05 3.73
CA LEU A 16 0.96 -1.97 4.67
C LEU A 16 1.41 -2.31 6.09
N LEU A 17 1.21 -3.55 6.55
CA LEU A 17 1.68 -3.99 7.87
C LEU A 17 3.21 -4.02 7.93
N ARG A 18 3.87 -4.58 6.92
CA ARG A 18 5.34 -4.67 6.85
C ARG A 18 5.99 -3.29 6.89
N GLU A 19 5.40 -2.32 6.19
CA GLU A 19 5.93 -0.96 6.08
C GLU A 19 5.52 -0.04 7.26
N GLY A 20 4.68 -0.52 8.17
CA GLY A 20 4.22 0.22 9.35
C GLY A 20 3.06 1.19 9.08
N PHE A 21 2.36 1.04 7.95
CA PHE A 21 1.19 1.84 7.56
C PHE A 21 -0.12 1.31 8.11
N MET A 22 -0.10 0.08 8.62
CA MET A 22 -1.23 -0.59 9.22
C MET A 22 -0.76 -1.34 10.46
N THR A 23 -1.60 -1.34 11.48
CA THR A 23 -1.37 -2.07 12.73
C THR A 23 -1.86 -3.52 12.62
N GLY A 24 -1.33 -4.41 13.46
CA GLY A 24 -1.82 -5.79 13.55
C GLY A 24 -3.32 -5.85 13.87
N ARG A 25 -3.82 -4.95 14.71
CA ARG A 25 -5.24 -4.82 15.03
C ARG A 25 -6.11 -4.51 13.80
N GLU A 26 -5.68 -3.61 12.94
CA GLU A 26 -6.43 -3.26 11.72
C GLU A 26 -6.49 -4.45 10.76
N VAL A 27 -5.40 -5.21 10.63
CA VAL A 27 -5.39 -6.44 9.82
C VAL A 27 -6.31 -7.50 10.42
N VAL A 28 -6.31 -7.69 11.75
CA VAL A 28 -7.24 -8.61 12.43
C VAL A 28 -8.69 -8.22 12.15
N ALA A 29 -9.04 -6.93 12.29
CA ALA A 29 -10.39 -6.45 12.02
C ALA A 29 -10.81 -6.67 10.56
N TRP A 30 -9.89 -6.52 9.60
CA TRP A 30 -10.12 -6.87 8.21
C TRP A 30 -10.39 -8.36 8.01
N ALA A 31 -9.59 -9.23 8.64
CA ALA A 31 -9.76 -10.68 8.54
C ALA A 31 -11.10 -11.14 9.13
N ASP A 32 -11.47 -10.63 10.30
CA ASP A 32 -12.77 -10.89 10.94
C ASP A 32 -13.94 -10.48 10.02
N ALA A 33 -13.79 -9.35 9.34
CA ALA A 33 -14.80 -8.86 8.42
C ALA A 33 -14.98 -9.78 7.20
N TRP A 34 -13.91 -10.45 6.73
CA TRP A 34 -13.99 -11.47 5.68
C TRP A 34 -14.58 -12.79 6.19
N LEU A 35 -14.18 -13.24 7.39
CA LEU A 35 -14.73 -14.46 7.99
C LEU A 35 -16.26 -14.40 8.14
N MET A 36 -16.82 -13.21 8.39
CA MET A 36 -18.28 -13.02 8.46
C MET A 36 -19.01 -13.10 7.10
N ARG A 37 -18.30 -13.01 5.97
CA ARG A 37 -18.87 -12.94 4.62
C ARG A 37 -18.68 -14.24 3.82
N LEU A 38 -17.75 -15.09 4.24
CA LEU A 38 -17.39 -16.30 3.53
C LEU A 38 -18.12 -17.50 4.14
N ASP A 39 -18.70 -18.33 3.28
CA ASP A 39 -19.28 -19.62 3.71
C ASP A 39 -18.19 -20.67 3.96
N ASP A 40 -17.08 -20.59 3.22
CA ASP A 40 -15.90 -21.45 3.36
C ASP A 40 -14.75 -20.62 3.94
N LEU A 41 -14.31 -20.95 5.15
CA LEU A 41 -13.36 -20.16 5.93
C LEU A 41 -11.93 -20.63 5.64
N PRO A 42 -11.09 -19.81 4.98
CA PRO A 42 -9.67 -20.12 4.83
C PRO A 42 -8.98 -20.15 6.19
N ASP A 43 -8.20 -21.20 6.46
CA ASP A 43 -7.45 -21.37 7.72
C ASP A 43 -6.56 -20.15 7.99
N GLU A 44 -5.98 -19.55 6.95
CA GLU A 44 -5.12 -18.39 7.10
C GLU A 44 -5.85 -17.15 7.62
N LEU A 45 -7.13 -16.96 7.28
CA LEU A 45 -7.93 -15.86 7.84
C LEU A 45 -8.20 -16.08 9.33
N VAL A 46 -8.42 -17.35 9.73
CA VAL A 46 -8.59 -17.74 11.13
C VAL A 46 -7.27 -17.53 11.89
N ASP A 47 -6.14 -17.91 11.31
CA ASP A 47 -4.81 -17.68 11.88
C ASP A 47 -4.55 -16.19 12.13
N ILE A 48 -4.93 -15.33 11.19
CA ILE A 48 -4.82 -13.87 11.35
C ILE A 48 -5.69 -13.39 12.52
N SER A 49 -6.96 -13.78 12.55
CA SER A 49 -7.90 -13.41 13.62
C SER A 49 -7.39 -13.81 15.01
N LEU A 50 -6.76 -15.00 15.11
CA LEU A 50 -6.24 -15.56 16.36
C LEU A 50 -4.80 -15.17 16.71
N SER A 51 -4.12 -14.41 15.84
CA SER A 51 -2.70 -14.02 15.99
C SER A 51 -2.39 -13.15 17.23
N ARG A 52 -3.42 -12.66 17.93
CA ARG A 52 -3.30 -11.70 19.05
C ARG A 52 -2.50 -10.45 18.66
N GLU A 53 -2.74 -9.96 17.43
CA GLU A 53 -2.10 -8.75 16.88
C GLU A 53 -0.57 -8.88 16.68
N ARG A 54 0.00 -10.09 16.74
CA ARG A 54 1.44 -10.33 16.54
C ARG A 54 1.83 -10.20 15.08
N ALA A 55 2.60 -9.17 14.75
CA ALA A 55 2.96 -8.84 13.37
C ALA A 55 3.59 -10.01 12.58
N ASN A 56 4.51 -10.77 13.17
CA ASN A 56 5.16 -11.89 12.47
C ASN A 56 4.19 -13.02 12.12
N ASP A 57 3.26 -13.33 13.03
CA ASP A 57 2.26 -14.38 12.83
C ASP A 57 1.27 -13.95 11.72
N ILE A 58 0.86 -12.67 11.75
CA ILE A 58 0.00 -12.06 10.72
C ILE A 58 0.69 -12.05 9.35
N LEU A 59 1.93 -11.57 9.26
CA LEU A 59 2.68 -11.53 7.99
C LEU A 59 2.85 -12.94 7.41
N GLY A 60 3.13 -13.93 8.26
CA GLY A 60 3.22 -15.33 7.85
C GLY A 60 1.92 -15.87 7.26
N ALA A 61 0.77 -15.54 7.86
CA ALA A 61 -0.55 -15.96 7.38
C ALA A 61 -0.97 -15.20 6.11
N LEU A 62 -0.71 -13.89 6.03
CA LEU A 62 -0.96 -13.09 4.82
C LEU A 62 -0.17 -13.62 3.62
N ASN A 63 1.11 -14.01 3.82
CA ASN A 63 1.92 -14.61 2.75
C ASN A 63 1.38 -15.96 2.26
N ARG A 64 0.64 -16.70 3.08
CA ARG A 64 -0.03 -17.94 2.66
C ARG A 64 -1.31 -17.65 1.86
N LEU A 65 -2.05 -16.58 2.22
CA LEU A 65 -3.23 -16.14 1.46
C LEU A 65 -2.86 -15.60 0.08
N ALA A 66 -1.81 -14.81 0.01
CA ALA A 66 -1.30 -14.22 -1.20
C ALA A 66 0.23 -14.16 -1.13
N PRO A 67 0.96 -14.78 -2.08
CA PRO A 67 2.40 -14.65 -2.12
C PRO A 67 2.79 -13.17 -2.21
N PRO A 68 3.92 -12.78 -1.61
CA PRO A 68 4.34 -11.39 -1.57
C PRO A 68 4.58 -10.86 -2.98
N GLY A 69 4.10 -9.65 -3.24
CA GLY A 69 4.19 -8.99 -4.53
C GLY A 69 2.93 -8.18 -4.84
N LEU A 70 3.08 -7.17 -5.69
CA LEU A 70 1.95 -6.42 -6.24
C LEU A 70 1.99 -6.55 -7.76
N ASP A 71 1.04 -7.32 -8.31
CA ASP A 71 0.76 -7.22 -9.73
C ASP A 71 0.10 -5.87 -10.07
N ALA A 72 -0.11 -5.60 -11.36
CA ALA A 72 -0.66 -4.33 -11.82
C ALA A 72 -2.05 -4.04 -11.24
N ASP A 73 -2.89 -5.08 -11.10
CA ASP A 73 -4.26 -4.94 -10.60
C ASP A 73 -4.28 -4.66 -9.10
N THR A 74 -3.47 -5.38 -8.33
CA THR A 74 -3.31 -5.19 -6.89
C THR A 74 -2.67 -3.83 -6.59
N PHE A 75 -1.71 -3.39 -7.41
CA PHE A 75 -1.15 -2.04 -7.33
C PHE A 75 -2.21 -0.97 -7.64
N GLY A 76 -3.06 -1.18 -8.64
CA GLY A 76 -4.18 -0.28 -8.94
C GLY A 76 -5.14 -0.14 -7.76
N ARG A 77 -5.44 -1.24 -7.06
CA ARG A 77 -6.25 -1.26 -5.82
C ARG A 77 -5.57 -0.55 -4.67
N LEU A 78 -4.26 -0.73 -4.49
CA LEU A 78 -3.46 0.04 -3.53
C LEU A 78 -3.58 1.55 -3.84
N CYS A 79 -3.40 1.95 -5.10
CA CYS A 79 -3.52 3.35 -5.49
C CYS A 79 -4.91 3.94 -5.21
N GLN A 80 -5.99 3.17 -5.45
CA GLN A 80 -7.35 3.58 -5.10
C GLN A 80 -7.51 3.81 -3.59
N LEU A 81 -6.98 2.89 -2.77
CA LEU A 81 -7.02 3.01 -1.31
C LEU A 81 -6.26 4.25 -0.83
N LEU A 82 -5.04 4.46 -1.32
CA LEU A 82 -4.19 5.59 -0.95
C LEU A 82 -4.80 6.92 -1.43
N HIS A 83 -5.41 6.95 -2.62
CA HIS A 83 -6.10 8.14 -3.13
C HIS A 83 -7.22 8.56 -2.17
N GLY A 84 -8.10 7.62 -1.83
CA GLY A 84 -9.21 7.90 -0.90
C GLY A 84 -8.73 8.22 0.52
N GLN A 85 -7.57 7.74 0.95
CA GLN A 85 -6.97 8.18 2.22
C GLN A 85 -6.44 9.60 2.14
N LEU A 86 -5.71 9.96 1.09
CA LEU A 86 -5.14 11.30 0.92
C LEU A 86 -6.22 12.37 0.76
N GLU A 87 -7.32 12.05 0.06
CA GLU A 87 -8.48 12.95 -0.06
C GLU A 87 -9.14 13.23 1.30
N ARG A 88 -9.24 12.21 2.17
CA ARG A 88 -9.86 12.33 3.49
C ARG A 88 -8.93 12.94 4.54
N SER A 89 -7.63 12.72 4.40
CA SER A 89 -6.63 13.17 5.35
C SER A 89 -5.38 13.68 4.59
N PRO A 90 -5.30 14.99 4.33
CA PRO A 90 -4.12 15.59 3.71
C PRO A 90 -2.82 15.35 4.49
N GLN A 91 -2.93 15.11 5.82
CA GLN A 91 -1.78 14.79 6.67
C GLN A 91 -1.15 13.43 6.33
N ALA A 92 -1.84 12.55 5.60
CA ALA A 92 -1.30 11.28 5.15
C ALA A 92 -0.27 11.42 4.02
N LEU A 93 -0.09 12.62 3.43
CA LEU A 93 0.76 12.85 2.26
C LEU A 93 2.18 12.32 2.43
N GLU A 94 2.85 12.66 3.53
CA GLU A 94 4.24 12.27 3.78
C GLU A 94 4.38 10.75 3.89
N ALA A 95 3.47 10.12 4.63
CA ALA A 95 3.43 8.68 4.78
C ALA A 95 3.19 8.01 3.40
N ILE A 96 2.15 8.42 2.67
CA ILE A 96 1.80 7.84 1.37
C ILE A 96 2.96 7.98 0.37
N THR A 97 3.58 9.15 0.34
CA THR A 97 4.81 9.44 -0.44
C THR A 97 5.92 8.46 -0.10
N ALA A 98 6.19 8.24 1.20
CA ALA A 98 7.20 7.30 1.66
C ALA A 98 6.88 5.84 1.28
N LEU A 99 5.61 5.42 1.36
CA LEU A 99 5.18 4.09 0.94
C LEU A 99 5.42 3.88 -0.56
N LEU A 100 4.95 4.81 -1.39
CA LEU A 100 5.10 4.73 -2.85
C LEU A 100 6.59 4.67 -3.25
N TRP A 101 7.44 5.43 -2.55
CA TRP A 101 8.89 5.36 -2.73
C TRP A 101 9.43 3.96 -2.44
N ARG A 102 9.11 3.36 -1.28
CA ARG A 102 9.58 2.02 -0.92
C ARG A 102 9.08 0.95 -1.88
N VAL A 103 7.82 1.03 -2.30
CA VAL A 103 7.25 0.09 -3.29
C VAL A 103 7.98 0.16 -4.64
N HIS A 104 8.38 1.37 -5.08
CA HIS A 104 9.07 1.56 -6.35
C HIS A 104 10.55 1.16 -6.29
N TYR A 105 11.27 1.51 -5.21
CA TYR A 105 12.73 1.36 -5.12
C TYR A 105 13.19 0.10 -4.40
N ASP A 106 12.53 -0.29 -3.31
CA ASP A 106 13.00 -1.42 -2.50
C ASP A 106 12.60 -2.76 -3.13
N GLY A 107 11.84 -2.74 -4.24
CA GLY A 107 11.47 -3.91 -5.01
C GLY A 107 10.86 -4.99 -4.11
N VAL A 108 9.55 -4.91 -3.85
CA VAL A 108 8.86 -5.99 -3.15
C VAL A 108 9.22 -7.31 -3.82
N ASP A 109 9.93 -8.21 -3.13
CA ASP A 109 10.55 -9.43 -3.68
C ASP A 109 9.68 -10.07 -4.78
N GLY A 110 10.14 -10.00 -6.04
CA GLY A 110 9.46 -10.57 -7.19
C GLY A 110 8.61 -9.61 -8.05
N ALA A 111 8.34 -8.39 -7.58
CA ALA A 111 7.86 -7.33 -8.44
C ALA A 111 9.02 -6.91 -9.37
N ARG A 112 8.92 -7.20 -10.68
CA ARG A 112 9.66 -6.39 -11.65
C ARG A 112 9.39 -4.93 -11.27
N PRO A 113 10.41 -4.04 -11.26
CA PRO A 113 10.16 -2.64 -11.02
C PRO A 113 9.06 -2.27 -12.00
N LEU A 114 7.87 -2.01 -11.47
CA LEU A 114 6.80 -1.50 -12.29
C LEU A 114 7.39 -0.18 -12.75
N THR A 115 7.79 -0.13 -14.03
CA THR A 115 8.41 1.03 -14.67
C THR A 115 7.31 2.07 -14.79
N PHE A 116 6.93 2.59 -13.65
CA PHE A 116 6.16 3.80 -13.50
C PHE A 116 7.18 4.89 -13.74
N GLU A 117 6.87 5.81 -14.64
CA GLU A 117 7.66 7.03 -14.71
C GLU A 117 7.76 7.56 -13.28
N PRO A 118 8.99 7.70 -12.73
CA PRO A 118 9.14 8.14 -11.37
C PRO A 118 8.37 9.45 -11.26
N LEU A 119 7.53 9.57 -10.23
CA LEU A 119 7.09 10.87 -9.77
C LEU A 119 8.37 11.65 -9.51
N GLN A 120 8.80 12.49 -10.45
CA GLN A 120 10.02 13.30 -10.30
C GLN A 120 9.94 14.11 -8.99
N GLY A 121 8.72 14.48 -8.57
CA GLY A 121 8.43 15.09 -7.27
C GLY A 121 8.66 14.20 -6.04
N LEU A 122 8.44 12.87 -6.11
CA LEU A 122 8.76 11.95 -4.99
C LEU A 122 10.27 11.78 -4.80
N TYR A 123 11.02 11.77 -5.90
CA TYR A 123 12.49 11.76 -5.91
C TYR A 123 13.05 12.98 -5.18
N MET A 124 12.42 14.13 -5.43
CA MET A 124 12.77 15.39 -4.81
C MET A 124 12.39 15.37 -3.32
N PHE A 125 11.17 15.03 -2.92
CA PHE A 125 10.73 15.21 -1.52
C PHE A 125 11.60 14.51 -0.45
N ARG A 126 12.11 13.29 -0.72
CA ARG A 126 12.94 12.55 0.26
C ARG A 126 14.38 13.06 0.34
N GLU A 127 14.95 13.54 -0.77
CA GLU A 127 16.25 14.23 -0.75
C GLU A 127 16.13 15.67 -0.21
N TYR A 128 14.97 16.32 -0.40
CA TYR A 128 14.72 17.71 -0.03
C TYR A 128 14.67 17.96 1.48
N GLN A 129 14.32 16.96 2.30
CA GLN A 129 14.39 17.11 3.76
C GLN A 129 15.84 17.20 4.28
N ASN A 130 16.85 16.77 3.50
CA ASN A 130 18.25 16.70 3.96
C ASN A 130 19.23 17.56 3.14
N LEU A 131 18.84 18.11 1.98
CA LEU A 131 19.74 18.83 1.08
C LEU A 131 19.04 20.03 0.44
N ILE A 132 19.11 21.21 1.06
CA ILE A 132 19.10 22.46 0.26
C ILE A 132 20.10 23.47 0.85
N PRO A 133 21.27 23.64 0.20
CA PRO A 133 21.86 24.94 -0.05
C PRO A 133 21.00 25.67 -1.10
N ASP A 134 20.60 26.90 -0.77
CA ASP A 134 19.83 27.88 -1.55
C ASP A 134 19.78 27.66 -3.08
N GLY A 135 18.62 27.28 -3.64
CA GLY A 135 18.35 27.56 -5.06
C GLY A 135 17.48 26.62 -5.91
N TYR A 136 16.98 25.48 -5.42
CA TYR A 136 16.12 24.58 -6.22
C TYR A 136 14.65 24.59 -5.78
N VAL A 137 13.78 24.62 -6.79
CA VAL A 137 12.30 24.64 -6.80
C VAL A 137 11.65 24.27 -5.47
N HIS A 138 11.04 25.25 -4.81
CA HIS A 138 10.18 25.03 -3.64
C HIS A 138 8.86 24.39 -4.10
N LEU A 139 8.81 23.07 -4.22
CA LEU A 139 7.55 22.34 -4.34
C LEU A 139 6.80 22.52 -3.02
N THR A 140 5.68 23.23 -3.05
CA THR A 140 4.81 23.40 -1.90
C THR A 140 4.14 22.06 -1.56
N LEU A 141 3.71 21.89 -0.29
CA LEU A 141 2.98 20.68 0.12
C LEU A 141 1.69 20.49 -0.69
N ASP A 142 1.06 21.58 -1.14
CA ASP A 142 -0.16 21.51 -1.95
C ASP A 142 0.12 21.05 -3.40
N GLU A 143 1.23 21.49 -4.00
CA GLU A 143 1.68 21.02 -5.31
C GLU A 143 2.05 19.52 -5.25
N LEU A 144 2.81 19.11 -4.24
CA LEU A 144 3.12 17.69 -4.03
C LEU A 144 1.86 16.85 -3.82
N ARG A 145 0.88 17.36 -3.07
CA ARG A 145 -0.41 16.68 -2.91
C ARG A 145 -1.13 16.52 -4.25
N GLY A 146 -1.10 17.55 -5.09
CA GLY A 146 -1.66 17.52 -6.44
C GLY A 146 -1.03 16.41 -7.28
N ASP A 147 0.30 16.37 -7.35
CA ASP A 147 1.06 15.37 -8.10
C ASP A 147 0.77 13.94 -7.62
N VAL A 148 0.74 13.74 -6.29
CA VAL A 148 0.46 12.43 -5.69
C VAL A 148 -0.98 12.00 -5.98
N LEU A 149 -1.96 12.90 -5.86
CA LEU A 149 -3.36 12.60 -6.22
C LEU A 149 -3.51 12.27 -7.70
N GLU A 150 -2.86 13.01 -8.59
CA GLU A 150 -2.90 12.76 -10.03
C GLU A 150 -2.32 11.38 -10.36
N PHE A 151 -1.16 11.04 -9.80
CA PHE A 151 -0.54 9.74 -9.97
C PHE A 151 -1.45 8.61 -9.47
N LEU A 152 -1.92 8.71 -8.22
CA LEU A 152 -2.79 7.70 -7.63
C LEU A 152 -4.07 7.54 -8.44
N GLY A 153 -4.67 8.64 -8.89
CA GLY A 153 -5.86 8.66 -9.73
C GLY A 153 -5.63 8.08 -11.13
N GLY A 154 -4.44 8.28 -11.71
CA GLY A 154 -4.01 7.69 -12.98
C GLY A 154 -4.02 6.16 -12.94
N TYR A 155 -3.40 5.57 -11.92
CA TYR A 155 -3.36 4.11 -11.74
C TYR A 155 -4.71 3.54 -11.30
N ALA A 156 -5.44 4.24 -10.44
CA ALA A 156 -6.78 3.86 -10.02
C ALA A 156 -7.76 3.71 -11.20
N ARG A 157 -7.60 4.53 -12.25
CA ARG A 157 -8.43 4.46 -13.47
C ARG A 157 -7.97 3.38 -14.46
N ARG A 158 -6.66 3.07 -14.50
CA ARG A 158 -6.10 2.05 -15.41
C ARG A 158 -6.37 0.62 -14.94
N GLY A 159 -6.45 0.36 -13.64
CA GLY A 159 -6.82 -0.96 -13.08
C GLY A 159 -8.31 -1.36 -13.27
N LYS A 160 -9.00 -0.76 -14.25
CA LYS A 160 -10.38 -1.09 -14.65
C LYS A 160 -10.47 -1.60 -16.10
N ALA A 161 -9.34 -1.75 -16.79
CA ALA A 161 -9.27 -2.17 -18.20
C ALA A 161 -9.01 -3.68 -18.33
#